data_AF-A0A7Y4KFR4-F1
#
_entry.id   AF-A0A7Y4KFR4-F1
#
_cell.length_a   1.000
_cell.length_b   1.000
_cell.length_c   1.000
_cell.angle_alpha   90.00
_cell.angle_beta   90.00
_cell.angle_gamma   90.00
#
_symmetry.space_group_name_H-M   'P 1'
#
loop_
_entity.id
_entity.type
_entity.pdbx_description
1 polymer ?
#
loop_
_entity_poly.entity_id
_entity_poly.type
_entity_poly.pdbx_seq_one_letter_code
_entity_poly.pdbx_strand_id
1 'polypeptide(L)'
;MVAPKNRPPQDALPPRLDALLEALMDRDFAARLRKVYQAAAVAIDRLGHLSIVKYEPTTAEPDDAADLSLWETMAPAIGETLVDVNRLVVAIRDAFPPP
;
A
#
# COMPACT_ATOMS: atom_id res chain seq x y z
N MET A 1 -3.65 -19.22 -22.86
CA MET A 1 -3.36 -17.78 -22.72
C MET A 1 -4.57 -17.14 -22.05
N VAL A 2 -4.47 -16.80 -20.76
CA VAL A 2 -5.55 -16.10 -20.05
C VAL A 2 -5.36 -14.62 -20.31
N ALA A 3 -6.34 -13.95 -20.91
CA ALA A 3 -6.30 -12.51 -21.14
C ALA A 3 -6.08 -11.77 -19.80
N PRO A 4 -5.29 -10.70 -19.75
CA PRO A 4 -5.19 -9.91 -18.53
C PRO A 4 -6.59 -9.34 -18.24
N LYS A 5 -7.22 -9.86 -17.19
CA LYS A 5 -8.43 -9.29 -16.60
C LYS A 5 -8.13 -7.80 -16.43
N ASN A 6 -8.92 -6.94 -17.07
CA ASN A 6 -8.75 -5.50 -17.16
C ASN A 6 -8.62 -4.92 -15.74
N ARG A 7 -7.41 -4.89 -15.18
CA ARG A 7 -7.18 -4.43 -13.80
C ARG A 7 -7.35 -2.92 -13.88
N PRO A 8 -8.25 -2.32 -13.08
CA PRO A 8 -8.33 -0.87 -13.04
C PRO A 8 -6.96 -0.28 -12.66
N PRO A 9 -6.68 0.98 -13.06
CA PRO A 9 -5.46 1.67 -12.65
C PRO A 9 -5.23 1.53 -11.14
N GLN A 10 -3.97 1.40 -10.71
CA GLN A 10 -3.64 1.19 -9.28
C GLN A 10 -4.10 2.34 -8.37
N ASP A 11 -4.26 3.52 -8.94
CA ASP A 11 -4.75 4.74 -8.30
C ASP A 11 -6.25 4.96 -8.51
N ALA A 12 -6.96 4.06 -9.20
CA ALA A 12 -8.39 4.20 -9.42
C ALA A 12 -9.16 4.00 -8.11
N LEU A 13 -10.02 4.96 -7.78
CA LEU A 13 -10.87 4.86 -6.61
C LEU A 13 -12.08 3.95 -6.89
N PRO A 14 -12.58 3.24 -5.86
CA PRO A 14 -13.86 2.57 -5.97
C PRO A 14 -14.96 3.56 -6.36
N PRO A 15 -15.88 3.23 -7.29
CA PRO A 15 -16.89 4.16 -7.78
C PRO A 15 -17.74 4.81 -6.68
N ARG A 16 -18.01 4.06 -5.60
CA ARG A 16 -18.75 4.57 -4.44
C ARG A 16 -17.98 5.63 -3.66
N LEU A 17 -16.65 5.49 -3.56
CA LEU A 17 -15.81 6.49 -2.90
C LEU A 17 -15.72 7.76 -3.74
N ASP A 18 -15.58 7.62 -5.07
CA ASP A 18 -15.61 8.77 -5.97
C ASP A 18 -16.93 9.54 -5.86
N ALA A 19 -18.07 8.84 -5.84
CA ALA A 19 -19.38 9.48 -5.67
C ALA A 19 -19.51 10.24 -4.34
N LEU A 20 -18.96 9.70 -3.24
CA LEU A 20 -18.96 10.38 -1.95
C LEU A 20 -18.09 11.63 -1.95
N LEU A 21 -16.93 11.59 -2.61
CA LEU A 21 -16.06 12.77 -2.76
C LEU A 21 -16.72 13.86 -3.60
N GLU A 22 -17.45 13.48 -4.65
CA GLU A 22 -18.20 14.44 -5.47
C GLU A 22 -19.37 15.09 -4.73
N ALA A 23 -19.95 14.41 -3.75
CA ALA A 23 -21.05 14.93 -2.95
C ALA A 23 -20.61 15.94 -1.86
N LEU A 24 -19.31 16.09 -1.60
CA LEU A 24 -18.80 17.04 -0.61
C LEU A 24 -18.96 18.49 -1.10
N MET A 25 -19.51 19.35 -0.23
CA MET A 25 -19.64 20.79 -0.50
C MET A 25 -18.28 21.48 -0.61
N ASP A 26 -17.35 21.14 0.28
CA ASP A 26 -15.99 21.68 0.26
C ASP A 26 -15.17 20.95 -0.82
N ARG A 27 -15.02 21.60 -1.98
CA ARG A 27 -14.33 21.04 -3.14
C ARG A 27 -12.81 20.96 -2.94
N ASP A 28 -12.22 21.86 -2.16
CA ASP A 28 -10.79 21.85 -1.87
C ASP A 28 -10.45 20.71 -0.90
N PHE A 29 -11.28 20.52 0.12
CA PHE A 29 -11.17 19.36 1.00
C PHE A 29 -11.39 18.04 0.24
N ALA A 30 -12.39 17.97 -0.63
CA ALA A 30 -12.63 16.79 -1.46
C ALA A 30 -11.44 16.46 -2.38
N ALA A 31 -10.82 17.48 -2.99
CA ALA A 31 -9.64 17.29 -3.83
C ALA A 31 -8.43 16.77 -3.03
N ARG A 32 -8.23 17.27 -1.81
CA ARG A 32 -7.16 16.79 -0.90
C ARG A 32 -7.40 15.36 -0.46
N LEU A 33 -8.64 15.01 -0.08
CA LEU A 33 -9.02 13.63 0.24
C LEU A 33 -8.82 12.68 -0.95
N ARG A 34 -9.22 13.09 -2.17
CA ARG A 34 -9.03 12.28 -3.38
C ARG A 34 -7.56 11.89 -3.56
N LYS A 35 -6.64 12.86 -3.47
CA LYS A 35 -5.19 12.58 -3.58
C LYS A 35 -4.71 11.55 -2.56
N VAL A 36 -5.16 11.67 -1.31
CA VAL A 36 -4.81 10.72 -0.24
C VAL A 36 -5.37 9.34 -0.53
N TYR A 37 -6.63 9.23 -0.95
CA TYR A 37 -7.23 7.94 -1.25
C TYR A 37 -6.60 7.25 -2.46
N GLN A 38 -6.16 8.01 -3.46
CA GLN A 38 -5.44 7.46 -4.62
C GLN A 38 -4.07 6.93 -4.20
N ALA A 39 -3.33 7.69 -3.38
CA ALA A 39 -2.08 7.22 -2.78
C ALA A 39 -2.29 5.97 -1.92
N ALA A 40 -3.41 5.90 -1.18
CA ALA A 40 -3.75 4.74 -0.37
C ALA A 40 -4.09 3.52 -1.23
N ALA A 41 -4.81 3.69 -2.33
CA ALA A 41 -5.11 2.60 -3.27
C ALA A 41 -3.81 1.98 -3.83
N VAL A 42 -2.86 2.83 -4.23
CA VAL A 42 -1.54 2.39 -4.69
C VAL A 42 -0.79 1.65 -3.58
N ALA A 43 -0.77 2.18 -2.36
CA ALA A 43 -0.10 1.54 -1.23
C ALA A 43 -0.71 0.17 -0.89
N ILE A 44 -2.05 0.04 -0.91
CA ILE A 44 -2.75 -1.22 -0.67
C ILE A 44 -2.43 -2.26 -1.75
N ASP A 45 -2.46 -1.88 -3.04
CA ASP A 45 -2.11 -2.80 -4.13
C ASP A 45 -0.67 -3.31 -3.98
N ARG A 46 0.28 -2.43 -3.67
CA ARG A 46 1.70 -2.80 -3.47
C ARG A 46 1.92 -3.67 -2.24
N LEU A 47 1.28 -3.34 -1.11
CA LEU A 47 1.30 -4.19 0.09
C LEU A 47 0.65 -5.56 -0.17
N GLY A 48 -0.38 -5.63 -1.01
CA GLY A 48 -0.99 -6.91 -1.40
C GLY A 48 -0.05 -7.80 -2.22
N HIS A 49 0.94 -7.25 -2.92
CA HIS A 49 1.98 -8.03 -3.60
C HIS A 49 3.05 -8.55 -2.62
N LEU A 50 3.17 -7.97 -1.42
CA LEU A 50 4.04 -8.47 -0.37
C LEU A 50 3.43 -9.73 0.27
N SER A 51 3.74 -10.89 -0.30
CA SER A 51 3.35 -12.18 0.28
C SER A 51 4.37 -12.64 1.33
N ILE A 52 4.26 -12.15 2.56
CA ILE A 52 5.17 -12.55 3.66
C ILE A 52 5.07 -14.05 3.98
N VAL A 53 3.94 -14.67 3.68
CA VAL A 53 3.69 -16.12 3.83
C VAL A 53 4.76 -16.98 3.15
N LYS A 54 5.41 -16.48 2.09
CA LYS A 54 6.49 -17.21 1.39
C LYS A 54 7.78 -17.30 2.22
N TYR A 55 7.90 -16.51 3.27
CA TYR A 55 9.06 -16.44 4.16
C TYR A 55 8.76 -17.06 5.53
N GLU A 56 7.59 -17.67 5.72
CA GLU A 56 7.26 -18.34 6.98
C GLU A 56 8.00 -19.69 7.07
N PRO A 57 8.80 -19.94 8.12
CA PRO A 57 9.50 -21.20 8.28
C PRO A 57 8.50 -22.34 8.50
N THR A 58 8.37 -23.25 7.53
CA THR A 58 7.44 -24.40 7.61
C THR A 58 7.87 -25.48 8.61
N THR A 59 9.10 -25.42 9.10
CA THR A 59 9.68 -26.35 10.08
C THR A 59 10.55 -25.53 11.03
N ALA A 60 10.03 -25.19 12.20
CA ALA A 60 10.80 -24.52 13.24
C ALA A 60 11.67 -25.55 13.97
N GLU A 61 12.97 -25.60 13.68
CA GLU A 61 13.90 -26.28 14.58
C GLU A 61 14.22 -25.37 15.78
N PRO A 62 14.28 -25.90 17.02
CA PRO A 62 14.27 -25.08 18.23
C PRO A 62 15.55 -24.29 18.51
N ASP A 63 16.63 -24.56 17.77
CA ASP A 63 17.98 -24.02 18.01
C ASP A 63 18.42 -23.00 16.94
N ASP A 64 17.54 -22.64 16.00
CA ASP A 64 17.86 -21.72 14.91
C ASP A 64 17.64 -20.28 15.36
N ALA A 65 18.68 -19.71 15.96
CA ALA A 65 18.74 -18.31 16.37
C ALA A 65 18.50 -17.39 15.16
N ALA A 66 17.22 -17.08 14.89
CA ALA A 66 16.76 -16.13 13.88
C ALA A 66 17.65 -16.10 12.63
N ASP A 67 17.54 -17.15 11.80
CA ASP A 67 18.37 -17.36 10.60
C ASP A 67 18.62 -16.02 9.86
N LEU A 68 19.85 -15.52 9.96
CA LEU A 68 20.28 -14.28 9.32
C LEU A 68 20.02 -14.34 7.81
N SER A 69 20.07 -15.53 7.21
CA SER A 69 19.78 -15.75 5.80
C SER A 69 18.32 -15.45 5.46
N LEU A 70 17.39 -15.77 6.36
CA LEU A 70 15.97 -15.40 6.22
C LEU A 70 15.80 -13.88 6.27
N TRP A 71 16.47 -13.21 7.21
CA TRP A 71 16.43 -11.75 7.32
C TRP A 71 17.03 -11.06 6.10
N GLU A 72 18.16 -11.55 5.57
CA GLU A 72 18.75 -11.06 4.32
C GLU A 72 17.78 -11.18 3.14
N THR A 73 16.96 -12.23 3.13
CA THR A 73 15.96 -12.47 2.09
C THR A 73 14.72 -11.58 2.26
N MET A 74 14.27 -11.36 3.50
CA MET A 74 13.06 -10.57 3.80
C MET A 74 13.30 -9.06 3.79
N ALA A 75 14.49 -8.60 4.19
CA ALA A 75 14.80 -7.19 4.37
C ALA A 75 14.56 -6.33 3.11
N PRO A 76 14.89 -6.76 1.88
CA PRO A 76 14.56 -6.02 0.67
C PRO A 76 13.05 -5.86 0.47
N ALA A 77 12.28 -6.94 0.68
CA ALA A 77 10.83 -6.93 0.53
C ALA A 77 10.17 -6.02 1.58
N ILE A 78 10.64 -6.07 2.83
CA ILE A 78 10.21 -5.14 3.87
C ILE A 78 10.59 -3.69 3.50
N GLY A 79 11.81 -3.47 3.00
CA GLY A 79 12.29 -2.14 2.59
C GLY A 79 11.41 -1.52 1.50
N GLU A 80 11.05 -2.28 0.46
CA GLU A 80 10.13 -1.83 -0.58
C GLU A 80 8.77 -1.42 -0.01
N THR A 81 8.25 -2.18 0.94
CA THR A 81 6.95 -1.86 1.56
C THR A 81 7.00 -0.59 2.40
N LEU A 82 8.09 -0.36 3.12
CA LEU A 82 8.30 0.87 3.88
C LEU A 82 8.38 2.08 2.95
N VAL A 83 8.97 1.95 1.75
CA VAL A 83 8.97 3.02 0.75
C VAL A 83 7.55 3.38 0.31
N ASP A 84 6.70 2.39 0.06
CA ASP A 84 5.32 2.63 -0.38
C ASP A 84 4.43 3.21 0.73
N VAL A 85 4.59 2.75 1.97
CA VAL A 85 3.93 3.35 3.13
C VAL A 85 4.42 4.80 3.34
N ASN A 86 5.71 5.06 3.22
CA ASN A 86 6.25 6.42 3.35
C ASN A 86 5.71 7.36 2.28
N ARG A 87 5.52 6.89 1.03
CA ARG A 87 4.87 7.69 -0.02
C ARG A 87 3.45 8.09 0.36
N LEU A 88 2.67 7.18 0.96
CA LEU A 88 1.34 7.50 1.47
C LEU A 88 1.41 8.53 2.61
N VAL A 89 2.33 8.36 3.56
CA VAL A 89 2.52 9.31 4.68
C VAL A 89 2.86 10.71 4.17
N VAL A 90 3.74 10.81 3.17
CA VAL A 90 4.04 12.09 2.51
C VAL A 90 2.80 12.68 1.87
N ALA A 91 2.03 11.90 1.11
CA ALA A 91 0.80 12.39 0.47
C ALA A 91 -0.22 12.91 1.50
N ILE A 92 -0.33 12.28 2.66
CA ILE A 92 -1.18 12.74 3.76
C ILE A 92 -0.68 14.07 4.31
N ARG A 93 0.63 14.20 4.57
CA ARG A 93 1.23 15.43 5.12
C ARG A 93 1.12 16.60 4.14
N ASP A 94 1.31 16.36 2.86
CA ASP A 94 1.21 17.39 1.82
C ASP A 94 -0.25 17.86 1.65
N ALA A 95 -1.21 16.94 1.76
CA ALA A 95 -2.64 17.27 1.70
C ALA A 95 -3.15 17.93 3.00
N PHE A 96 -2.63 17.52 4.16
CA PHE A 96 -3.08 17.96 5.47
C PHE A 96 -1.87 18.36 6.32
N PRO A 97 -1.26 19.53 6.01
CA PRO A 97 -0.12 20.00 6.77
C PRO A 97 -0.53 20.28 8.23
N PRO A 98 0.39 20.09 9.19
CA PRO A 98 0.14 20.48 10.57
C PRO A 98 -0.12 22.00 10.66
N PRO A 99 -0.90 22.44 11.67
CA PRO A 99 -1.18 23.85 11.90
C PRO A 99 0.06 24.67 12.26
#